data_AF-A0A4W5LZL4-F1
#
_entry.id   AF-A0A4W5LZL4-F1
#
_cell.length_a   1.000
_cell.length_b   1.000
_cell.length_c   1.000
_cell.angle_alpha   90.00
_cell.angle_beta   90.00
_cell.angle_gamma   90.00
#
_symmetry.space_group_name_H-M   'P 1'
#
loop_
_entity.id
_entity.type
_entity.pdbx_description
1 polymer ?
#
loop_
_entity_poly.entity_id
_entity_poly.type
_entity_poly.pdbx_seq_one_letter_code
_entity_poly.pdbx_strand_id
1 'polypeptide(L)'
;MASVPVDKDSADQKLQFAPFSSALEAGFWHQLTQKKLNDYRLDESPKNIKGYYYNGDPVGLPTRLTLEFSAFEADGPSPARCCPVTGTLYNTNTLEAFKTSDKKALLEQQATEIWDSIQSGDALKDPSLLCKFLLLTYADLKKYHFYYWFCFPALCFSEGIKILKEPATLEQVFSSKQVLTVYT
;
A
#
# COMPACT_ATOMS: atom_id res chain seq x y z
N MET A 1 41.97 -6.14 -30.48
CA MET A 1 41.59 -6.60 -29.12
C MET A 1 41.66 -5.40 -28.19
N ALA A 2 40.52 -4.80 -27.87
CA ALA A 2 40.42 -3.84 -26.78
C ALA A 2 39.31 -4.36 -25.87
N SER A 3 39.72 -4.90 -24.72
CA SER A 3 38.85 -5.36 -23.65
C SER A 3 38.08 -4.16 -23.12
N VAL A 4 36.77 -4.15 -23.29
CA VAL A 4 35.85 -3.27 -22.57
C VAL A 4 36.06 -3.56 -21.07
N PRO A 5 36.32 -2.55 -20.23
CA PRO A 5 36.42 -2.76 -18.80
C PRO A 5 35.03 -3.17 -18.31
N VAL A 6 34.92 -4.42 -17.84
CA VAL A 6 33.75 -4.86 -17.08
C VAL A 6 33.87 -4.16 -15.72
N ASP A 7 33.05 -3.13 -15.53
CA ASP A 7 32.93 -2.45 -14.24
C ASP A 7 32.62 -3.48 -13.14
N LYS A 8 33.56 -3.61 -12.21
CA LYS A 8 33.55 -4.59 -11.12
C LYS A 8 32.59 -4.23 -9.98
N ASP A 9 31.75 -3.20 -10.12
CA ASP A 9 30.85 -2.71 -9.06
C ASP A 9 29.40 -3.20 -9.18
N SER A 10 29.00 -3.87 -10.27
CA SER A 10 27.60 -4.30 -10.47
C SER A 10 27.20 -5.59 -9.74
N ALA A 11 28.16 -6.35 -9.20
CA ALA A 11 27.92 -7.72 -8.72
C ALA A 11 27.25 -7.80 -7.32
N ASP A 12 27.07 -6.69 -6.62
CA ASP A 12 26.48 -6.70 -5.26
C ASP A 12 25.42 -5.61 -5.03
N GLN A 13 24.86 -5.04 -6.11
CA GLN A 13 23.79 -4.06 -5.98
C GLN A 13 22.50 -4.74 -5.48
N LYS A 14 22.06 -4.34 -4.29
CA LYS A 14 20.82 -4.83 -3.68
C LYS A 14 19.62 -4.08 -4.24
N LEU A 15 18.53 -4.82 -4.48
CA LEU A 15 17.25 -4.26 -4.89
C LEU A 15 16.67 -3.39 -3.76
N GLN A 16 16.30 -2.17 -4.11
CA GLN A 16 15.63 -1.23 -3.22
C GLN A 16 14.20 -1.02 -3.70
N PHE A 17 13.29 -0.84 -2.75
CA PHE A 17 11.87 -0.62 -3.01
C PHE A 17 11.51 0.81 -2.62
N ALA A 18 10.77 1.50 -3.48
CA ALA A 18 10.20 2.79 -3.16
C ALA A 18 8.97 2.60 -2.24
N PRO A 19 8.87 3.32 -1.11
CA PRO A 19 7.72 3.21 -0.23
C PRO A 19 6.49 3.89 -0.84
N PHE A 20 5.30 3.36 -0.55
CA PHE A 20 4.04 4.04 -0.85
C PHE A 20 3.91 5.33 -0.05
N SER A 21 3.38 6.37 -0.69
CA SER A 21 2.96 7.59 -0.02
C SER A 21 1.46 7.53 0.26
N SER A 22 1.04 7.69 1.51
CA SER A 22 -0.39 7.74 1.85
C SER A 22 -0.99 9.11 1.52
N ALA A 23 -2.15 9.13 0.86
CA ALA A 23 -2.95 10.32 0.61
C ALA A 23 -4.36 10.13 1.18
N LEU A 24 -4.75 10.95 2.14
CA LEU A 24 -6.07 10.89 2.77
C LEU A 24 -6.86 12.15 2.38
N GLU A 25 -7.97 11.98 1.67
CA GLU A 25 -8.79 13.12 1.27
C GLU A 25 -9.67 13.65 2.40
N ALA A 26 -10.11 14.91 2.30
CA ALA A 26 -11.05 15.49 3.26
C ALA A 26 -12.35 14.68 3.37
N GLY A 27 -12.82 14.12 2.25
CA GLY A 27 -14.01 13.26 2.20
C GLY A 27 -13.89 12.02 3.08
N PHE A 28 -12.69 11.42 3.19
CA PHE A 28 -12.44 10.29 4.06
C PHE A 28 -12.70 10.65 5.53
N TRP A 29 -12.17 11.79 6.00
CA TRP A 29 -12.33 12.23 7.40
C TRP A 29 -13.77 12.58 7.75
N HIS A 30 -14.50 13.18 6.82
CA HIS A 30 -15.92 13.44 6.98
C HIS A 30 -16.71 12.14 7.12
N GLN A 31 -16.44 11.16 6.25
CA GLN A 31 -17.12 9.87 6.32
C GLN A 31 -16.75 9.09 7.58
N LEU A 32 -15.49 9.11 8.00
CA LEU A 32 -15.04 8.52 9.27
C LEU A 32 -15.77 9.13 10.46
N THR A 33 -15.96 10.46 10.46
CA THR A 33 -16.68 11.17 11.52
C THR A 33 -18.16 10.76 11.57
N GLN A 34 -18.83 10.71 10.42
CA GLN A 34 -20.23 10.27 10.33
C GLN A 34 -20.39 8.82 10.81
N LYS A 35 -19.53 7.92 10.34
CA LYS A 35 -19.52 6.52 10.78
C LYS A 35 -19.22 6.38 12.26
N LYS A 36 -18.28 7.16 12.81
CA LYS A 36 -17.95 7.14 14.24
C LYS A 36 -19.12 7.61 15.10
N LEU A 37 -19.86 8.63 14.68
CA LEU A 37 -21.01 9.15 15.44
C LEU A 37 -22.25 8.25 15.34
N ASN A 38 -22.57 7.78 14.14
CA ASN A 38 -23.84 7.11 13.87
C ASN A 38 -23.75 5.60 14.11
N ASP A 39 -22.67 4.97 13.64
CA ASP A 39 -22.55 3.51 13.54
C ASP A 39 -21.61 2.94 14.62
N TYR A 40 -20.36 3.40 14.68
CA TYR A 40 -19.33 2.79 15.53
C TYR A 40 -19.47 3.21 17.00
N ARG A 41 -19.75 4.49 17.27
CA ARG A 41 -19.86 5.06 18.62
C ARG A 41 -18.60 4.81 19.46
N LEU A 42 -18.64 3.80 20.34
CA LEU A 42 -17.52 3.38 21.20
C LEU A 42 -16.83 2.11 20.69
N ASP A 43 -17.32 1.53 19.59
CA ASP A 43 -16.75 0.34 18.97
C ASP A 43 -15.39 0.66 18.34
N GLU A 44 -14.36 -0.03 18.83
CA GLU A 44 -12.98 0.05 18.34
C GLU A 44 -12.61 -1.17 17.48
N SER A 45 -13.61 -1.98 17.06
CA SER A 45 -13.34 -3.14 16.22
C SER A 45 -12.69 -2.71 14.90
N PRO A 46 -11.78 -3.53 14.34
CA PRO A 46 -11.21 -3.27 13.02
C PRO A 46 -12.31 -3.22 11.97
N LYS A 47 -12.18 -2.29 11.02
CA LYS A 47 -13.10 -2.12 9.89
C LYS A 47 -12.36 -2.28 8.57
N ASN A 48 -12.94 -3.01 7.65
CA ASN A 48 -12.37 -3.12 6.31
C ASN A 48 -12.65 -1.85 5.53
N ILE A 49 -11.60 -1.33 4.90
CA ILE A 49 -11.65 -0.15 4.04
C ILE A 49 -10.92 -0.43 2.73
N LYS A 50 -11.27 0.32 1.70
CA LYS A 50 -10.73 0.19 0.36
C LYS A 50 -9.99 1.46 -0.02
N GLY A 51 -8.81 1.29 -0.56
CA GLY A 51 -8.00 2.35 -1.14
C GLY A 51 -7.69 2.06 -2.60
N TYR A 52 -7.07 3.04 -3.24
CA TYR A 52 -6.67 2.94 -4.63
C TYR A 52 -5.26 3.49 -4.81
N TYR A 53 -4.47 2.86 -5.65
CA TYR A 53 -3.25 3.47 -6.18
C TYR A 53 -3.32 3.54 -7.70
N TYR A 54 -2.52 4.44 -8.25
CA TYR A 54 -2.41 4.66 -9.68
C TYR A 54 -0.95 4.52 -10.10
N ASN A 55 -0.72 3.89 -11.24
CA ASN A 55 0.60 3.58 -11.77
C ASN A 55 0.97 4.38 -13.03
N GLY A 56 0.26 5.47 -13.32
CA GLY A 56 0.52 6.33 -14.49
C GLY A 56 0.94 7.75 -14.13
N ASP A 57 1.42 7.98 -12.91
CA ASP A 57 1.97 9.28 -12.52
C ASP A 57 3.27 9.57 -13.30
N PRO A 58 3.54 10.85 -13.67
CA PRO A 58 4.78 11.26 -14.29
C PRO A 58 6.03 10.80 -13.52
N VAL A 59 7.11 10.56 -14.27
CA VAL A 59 8.41 10.18 -13.72
C VAL A 59 8.85 11.18 -12.64
N GLY A 60 9.19 10.67 -11.46
CA GLY A 60 9.67 11.46 -10.33
C GLY A 60 8.62 11.79 -9.27
N LEU A 61 7.34 11.45 -9.48
CA LEU A 61 6.33 11.50 -8.42
C LEU A 61 6.25 10.17 -7.66
N PRO A 62 6.10 10.20 -6.32
CA PRO A 62 5.95 8.98 -5.54
C PRO A 62 4.61 8.31 -5.84
N THR A 63 4.58 6.99 -5.86
CA THR A 63 3.32 6.23 -5.98
C THR A 63 2.46 6.47 -4.74
N ARG A 64 1.27 7.02 -4.94
CA ARG A 64 0.34 7.35 -3.87
C ARG A 64 -0.72 6.28 -3.72
N LEU A 65 -1.01 5.89 -2.48
CA LEU A 65 -2.23 5.18 -2.12
C LEU A 65 -3.21 6.19 -1.53
N THR A 66 -4.32 6.40 -2.22
CA THR A 66 -5.34 7.38 -1.87
C THR A 66 -6.56 6.70 -1.21
N LEU A 67 -7.04 7.30 -0.12
CA LEU A 67 -8.36 6.99 0.45
C LEU A 67 -9.30 8.18 0.26
N GLU A 68 -10.44 7.89 -0.35
CA GLU A 68 -11.49 8.86 -0.66
C GLU A 68 -12.72 8.65 0.24
N PHE A 69 -13.81 9.37 -0.03
CA PHE A 69 -15.09 9.20 0.63
C PHE A 69 -15.64 7.76 0.52
N SER A 70 -15.42 7.10 -0.62
CA SER A 70 -15.85 5.72 -0.90
C SER A 70 -15.02 4.65 -0.20
N ALA A 71 -14.00 5.03 0.59
CA ALA A 71 -13.12 4.05 1.24
C ALA A 71 -13.84 3.10 2.20
N PHE A 72 -15.02 3.47 2.71
CA PHE A 72 -15.82 2.63 3.60
C PHE A 72 -16.78 1.69 2.84
N GLU A 73 -16.82 1.77 1.52
CA GLU A 73 -17.63 0.93 0.63
C GLU A 73 -16.75 -0.18 0.04
N ALA A 74 -16.58 -1.28 0.76
CA ALA A 74 -15.70 -2.38 0.35
C ALA A 74 -16.07 -2.97 -1.04
N ASP A 75 -17.38 -3.06 -1.32
CA ASP A 75 -17.91 -3.60 -2.57
C ASP A 75 -18.10 -2.53 -3.68
N GLY A 76 -17.67 -1.29 -3.41
CA GLY A 76 -17.82 -0.18 -4.35
C GLY A 76 -17.00 -0.37 -5.63
N PRO A 77 -17.46 0.15 -6.78
CA PRO A 77 -16.69 0.12 -8.03
C PRO A 77 -15.40 0.91 -7.86
N SER A 78 -14.30 0.36 -8.40
CA SER A 78 -13.00 1.02 -8.39
C SER A 78 -12.93 2.03 -9.54
N PRO A 79 -12.33 3.22 -9.35
CA PRO A 79 -12.15 4.17 -10.44
C PRO A 79 -11.41 3.54 -11.63
N ALA A 80 -11.77 3.96 -12.84
CA ALA A 80 -11.15 3.44 -14.06
C ALA A 80 -9.64 3.71 -14.05
N ARG A 81 -8.85 2.69 -14.39
CA ARG A 81 -7.38 2.69 -14.40
C ARG A 81 -6.72 2.78 -13.01
N CYS A 82 -7.47 2.62 -11.93
CA CYS A 82 -6.91 2.50 -10.59
C CYS A 82 -6.86 1.04 -10.13
N CYS A 83 -5.84 0.70 -9.35
CA CYS A 83 -5.71 -0.60 -8.72
C CYS A 83 -6.33 -0.56 -7.32
N PRO A 84 -7.38 -1.36 -7.05
CA PRO A 84 -7.95 -1.44 -5.70
C PRO A 84 -7.00 -2.13 -4.74
N VAL A 85 -6.99 -1.65 -3.51
CA VAL A 85 -6.22 -2.22 -2.40
C VAL A 85 -7.13 -2.30 -1.20
N THR A 86 -7.17 -3.45 -0.56
CA THR A 86 -7.94 -3.64 0.67
C THR A 86 -7.05 -3.32 1.88
N GLY A 87 -7.61 -2.67 2.88
CA GLY A 87 -6.91 -2.40 4.12
C GLY A 87 -7.82 -2.43 5.34
N THR A 88 -7.20 -2.36 6.50
CA THR A 88 -7.90 -2.42 7.78
C THR A 88 -7.73 -1.10 8.54
N LEU A 89 -8.85 -0.51 8.93
CA LEU A 89 -8.93 0.68 9.76
C LEU A 89 -9.08 0.29 11.22
N TYR A 90 -8.18 0.79 12.05
CA TYR A 90 -8.28 0.80 13.50
C TYR A 90 -8.51 2.24 13.94
N ASN A 91 -9.64 2.53 14.57
CA ASN A 91 -9.92 3.85 15.12
C ASN A 91 -10.05 3.75 16.64
N THR A 92 -9.18 4.46 17.36
CA THR A 92 -9.26 4.52 18.83
C THR A 92 -10.17 5.66 19.27
N ASN A 93 -10.75 5.53 20.46
CA ASN A 93 -11.58 6.57 21.05
C ASN A 93 -10.79 7.60 21.84
N THR A 94 -9.58 7.26 22.30
CA THR A 94 -8.70 8.17 23.05
C THR A 94 -7.35 8.36 22.34
N LEU A 95 -6.77 9.54 22.52
CA LEU A 95 -5.44 9.86 22.03
C LEU A 95 -4.36 9.01 22.72
N GLU A 96 -4.57 8.69 23.99
CA GLU A 96 -3.68 7.84 24.77
C GLU A 96 -3.63 6.44 24.18
N ALA A 97 -4.78 5.83 23.89
CA ALA A 97 -4.84 4.52 23.22
C ALA A 97 -4.15 4.54 21.86
N PHE A 98 -4.29 5.61 21.07
CA PHE A 98 -3.58 5.74 19.79
C PHE A 98 -2.04 5.76 19.94
N LYS A 99 -1.55 6.41 21.01
CA LYS A 99 -0.12 6.52 21.32
C LYS A 99 0.45 5.24 21.91
N THR A 100 -0.29 4.56 22.79
CA THR A 100 0.13 3.32 23.44
C THR A 100 -0.17 2.06 22.62
N SER A 101 -0.93 2.18 21.53
CA SER A 101 -1.20 1.08 20.60
C SER A 101 0.09 0.42 20.13
N ASP A 102 0.13 -0.90 20.19
CA ASP A 102 1.27 -1.68 19.72
C ASP A 102 1.28 -1.75 18.18
N LYS A 103 1.91 -0.73 17.60
CA LYS A 103 2.12 -0.56 16.16
C LYS A 103 2.86 -1.75 15.54
N LYS A 104 3.73 -2.42 16.31
CA LYS A 104 4.50 -3.56 15.85
C LYS A 104 3.62 -4.81 15.79
N ALA A 105 2.84 -5.07 16.84
CA ALA A 105 1.89 -6.17 16.85
C ALA A 105 0.85 -6.06 15.73
N LEU A 106 0.32 -4.85 15.48
CA LEU A 106 -0.62 -4.62 14.37
C LEU A 106 0.02 -4.90 13.00
N LEU A 107 1.27 -4.48 12.80
CA LEU A 107 2.03 -4.78 11.59
C LEU A 107 2.28 -6.29 11.43
N GLU A 108 2.69 -6.96 12.51
CA GLU A 108 2.96 -8.41 12.52
C GLU A 108 1.70 -9.22 12.22
N GLN A 109 0.54 -8.81 12.76
CA GLN A 109 -0.75 -9.43 12.45
C GLN A 109 -1.05 -9.36 10.95
N GLN A 110 -0.93 -8.18 10.35
CA GLN A 110 -1.18 -8.00 8.91
C GLN A 110 -0.15 -8.75 8.05
N ALA A 111 1.12 -8.77 8.46
CA ALA A 111 2.16 -9.53 7.77
C ALA A 111 1.87 -11.06 7.82
N THR A 112 1.35 -11.55 8.94
CA THR A 112 0.97 -12.96 9.10
C THR A 112 -0.18 -13.31 8.16
N GLU A 113 -1.21 -12.47 8.04
CA GLU A 113 -2.30 -12.70 7.09
C GLU A 113 -1.82 -12.79 5.63
N ILE A 114 -0.87 -11.93 5.24
CA ILE A 114 -0.25 -11.98 3.92
C ILE A 114 0.53 -13.29 3.74
N TRP A 115 1.29 -13.67 4.76
CA TRP A 115 2.07 -14.91 4.75
C TRP A 115 1.18 -16.16 4.64
N ASP A 116 0.10 -16.22 5.40
CA ASP A 116 -0.87 -17.32 5.35
C ASP A 116 -1.55 -17.41 3.98
N SER A 117 -1.85 -16.26 3.36
CA SER A 117 -2.40 -16.18 2.00
C SER A 117 -1.42 -16.71 0.95
N ILE A 118 -0.12 -16.49 1.16
CA ILE A 118 0.94 -17.06 0.32
C ILE A 118 1.04 -18.57 0.51
N GLN A 119 1.07 -19.05 1.76
CA GLN A 119 1.23 -20.47 2.08
C GLN A 119 0.03 -21.33 1.64
N SER A 120 -1.18 -20.81 1.77
CA SER A 120 -2.42 -21.48 1.32
C SER A 120 -2.58 -21.52 -0.20
N GLY A 121 -1.82 -20.68 -0.94
CA GLY A 121 -1.92 -20.53 -2.38
C GLY A 121 -3.08 -19.64 -2.84
N ASP A 122 -3.80 -18.99 -1.93
CA ASP A 122 -4.87 -18.05 -2.30
C ASP A 122 -4.31 -16.78 -2.95
N ALA A 123 -3.12 -16.34 -2.55
CA ALA A 123 -2.41 -15.25 -3.22
C ALA A 123 -2.05 -15.56 -4.69
N LEU A 124 -1.99 -16.84 -5.10
CA LEU A 124 -1.79 -17.21 -6.50
C LEU A 124 -3.08 -17.10 -7.32
N LYS A 125 -4.24 -17.27 -6.68
CA LYS A 125 -5.56 -17.10 -7.31
C LYS A 125 -5.93 -15.62 -7.38
N ASP A 126 -5.67 -14.89 -6.30
CA ASP A 126 -5.92 -13.46 -6.17
C ASP A 126 -4.68 -12.71 -5.65
N PRO A 127 -3.86 -12.14 -6.55
CA PRO A 127 -2.68 -11.38 -6.19
C PRO A 127 -2.98 -10.11 -5.37
N SER A 128 -4.22 -9.62 -5.37
CA SER A 128 -4.58 -8.42 -4.61
C SER A 128 -4.41 -8.60 -3.10
N LEU A 129 -4.43 -9.85 -2.61
CA LEU A 129 -4.22 -10.20 -1.20
C LEU A 129 -2.80 -9.88 -0.68
N LEU A 130 -1.83 -9.74 -1.59
CA LEU A 130 -0.45 -9.38 -1.25
C LEU A 130 -0.29 -7.90 -0.94
N CYS A 131 -1.08 -7.06 -1.62
CA CYS A 131 -1.08 -5.63 -1.43
C CYS A 131 -2.19 -5.28 -0.43
N LYS A 132 -1.83 -5.17 0.84
CA LYS A 132 -2.71 -4.69 1.91
C LYS A 132 -2.14 -3.45 2.58
N PHE A 133 -3.00 -2.72 3.29
CA PHE A 133 -2.56 -1.64 4.15
C PHE A 133 -3.30 -1.63 5.48
N LEU A 134 -2.70 -0.96 6.45
CA LEU A 134 -3.24 -0.75 7.79
C LEU A 134 -3.30 0.75 8.05
N LEU A 135 -4.43 1.21 8.56
CA LEU A 135 -4.64 2.59 8.95
C LEU A 135 -5.06 2.66 10.41
N LEU A 136 -4.18 3.15 11.28
CA LEU A 136 -4.50 3.45 12.68
C LEU A 136 -4.87 4.93 12.78
N THR A 137 -5.98 5.25 13.45
CA THR A 137 -6.50 6.62 13.55
C THR A 137 -7.03 6.94 14.94
N TYR A 138 -7.02 8.23 15.27
CA TYR A 138 -7.75 8.84 16.36
C TYR A 138 -8.38 10.14 15.86
N ALA A 139 -9.71 10.18 15.89
CA ALA A 139 -10.48 11.37 15.50
C ALA A 139 -10.97 12.12 16.75
N ASP A 140 -10.45 13.34 16.98
CA ASP A 140 -10.97 14.30 17.96
C ASP A 140 -12.08 15.13 17.32
N LEU A 141 -13.33 14.68 17.50
CA LEU A 141 -14.50 15.32 16.92
C LEU A 141 -14.85 16.67 17.56
N LYS A 142 -14.26 17.01 18.72
CA LYS A 142 -14.48 18.30 19.38
C LYS A 142 -13.64 19.39 18.73
N LYS A 143 -12.39 19.06 18.40
CA LYS A 143 -11.44 20.00 17.77
C LYS A 143 -11.33 19.82 16.26
N TYR A 144 -11.98 18.81 15.69
CA TYR A 144 -11.80 18.38 14.30
C TYR A 144 -10.33 18.10 13.96
N HIS A 145 -9.60 17.51 14.91
CA HIS A 145 -8.21 17.08 14.71
C HIS A 145 -8.15 15.56 14.49
N PHE A 146 -7.51 15.16 13.40
CA PHE A 146 -7.36 13.76 13.03
C PHE A 146 -5.90 13.36 13.10
N TYR A 147 -5.62 12.37 13.94
CA TYR A 147 -4.31 11.75 14.07
C TYR A 147 -4.34 10.42 13.35
N TYR A 148 -3.32 10.13 12.57
CA TYR A 148 -3.26 8.89 11.82
C TYR A 148 -1.84 8.36 11.71
N TRP A 149 -1.77 7.06 11.49
CA TRP A 149 -0.55 6.35 11.17
C TRP A 149 -0.88 5.30 10.13
N PHE A 150 -0.26 5.44 8.96
CA PHE A 150 -0.43 4.56 7.82
C PHE A 150 0.71 3.53 7.78
N CYS A 151 0.37 2.29 7.48
CA CYS A 151 1.33 1.20 7.46
C CYS A 151 1.07 0.30 6.24
N PHE A 152 2.15 0.02 5.51
CA PHE A 152 2.16 -0.87 4.36
C PHE A 152 3.00 -2.10 4.73
N PRO A 153 2.37 -3.21 5.18
CA PRO A 153 3.10 -4.42 5.51
C PRO A 153 3.84 -4.95 4.29
N ALA A 154 5.14 -5.17 4.43
CA ALA A 154 5.98 -5.76 3.40
C ALA A 154 6.88 -6.83 4.02
N LEU A 155 6.95 -7.99 3.37
CA LEU A 155 7.81 -9.08 3.79
C LEU A 155 9.22 -8.83 3.28
N CYS A 156 10.18 -8.75 4.20
CA CYS A 156 11.58 -8.51 3.88
C CYS A 156 12.36 -9.83 3.81
N PHE A 157 13.10 -10.03 2.72
CA PHE A 157 14.05 -11.15 2.62
C PHE A 157 15.29 -10.83 3.45
N SER A 158 15.70 -11.76 4.31
CA SER A 158 16.82 -11.61 5.24
C SER A 158 18.16 -11.31 4.54
N GLU A 159 18.40 -11.94 3.38
CA GLU A 159 19.65 -11.78 2.63
C GLU A 159 19.60 -10.60 1.63
N GLY A 160 18.43 -9.97 1.47
CA GLY A 160 18.16 -9.01 0.41
C GLY A 160 18.11 -9.66 -0.98
N ILE A 161 17.51 -8.95 -1.93
CA ILE A 161 17.41 -9.44 -3.32
C ILE A 161 18.55 -8.81 -4.12
N LYS A 162 19.34 -9.63 -4.81
CA LYS A 162 20.41 -9.16 -5.69
C LYS A 162 19.88 -8.80 -7.07
N ILE A 163 20.29 -7.66 -7.59
CA ILE A 163 20.00 -7.26 -8.97
C ILE A 163 20.97 -8.02 -9.90
N LEU A 164 20.43 -8.81 -10.83
CA LEU A 164 21.25 -9.57 -11.79
C LEU A 164 21.64 -8.76 -13.04
N LYS A 165 20.84 -7.75 -13.38
CA LYS A 165 21.01 -6.87 -14.54
C LYS A 165 20.48 -5.49 -14.23
N GLU A 166 21.11 -4.46 -14.78
CA GLU A 166 20.62 -3.09 -14.64
C GLU A 166 19.22 -2.91 -15.24
N PRO A 167 18.37 -2.04 -14.66
CA PRO A 167 17.06 -1.74 -15.21
C PRO A 167 17.20 -1.13 -16.62
N ALA A 168 16.56 -1.77 -17.60
CA ALA A 168 16.44 -1.27 -18.97
C ALA A 168 15.00 -0.82 -19.24
N THR A 169 14.82 0.19 -20.08
CA THR A 169 13.47 0.64 -20.46
C THR A 169 12.79 -0.38 -21.35
N LEU A 170 11.45 -0.36 -21.42
CA LEU A 170 10.69 -1.26 -22.29
C LEU A 170 11.15 -1.19 -23.75
N GLU A 171 11.50 0.00 -24.23
CA GLU A 171 12.01 0.24 -25.60
C GLU A 171 13.39 -0.35 -25.86
N GLN A 172 14.21 -0.53 -24.82
CA GLN A 172 15.53 -1.16 -24.92
C GLN A 172 15.44 -2.68 -24.95
N VAL A 173 14.36 -3.26 -24.40
CA VAL A 173 14.18 -4.71 -24.26
C VAL A 173 13.26 -5.28 -25.34
N PHE A 174 12.22 -4.55 -25.73
CA PHE A 174 11.21 -5.01 -26.67
C PHE A 174 11.30 -4.30 -28.02
N SER A 175 10.97 -5.03 -29.10
CA SER A 175 10.83 -4.43 -30.42
C SER A 175 9.63 -3.49 -30.48
N SER A 176 9.64 -2.51 -31.40
CA SER A 176 8.55 -1.54 -31.56
C SER A 176 7.18 -2.20 -31.77
N LYS A 177 7.14 -3.36 -32.44
CA LYS A 177 5.91 -4.15 -32.61
C LYS A 177 5.40 -4.72 -31.28
N GLN A 178 6.29 -5.26 -30.45
CA GLN A 178 5.93 -5.82 -29.15
C GLN A 178 5.47 -4.73 -28.17
N VAL A 179 6.14 -3.57 -28.19
CA VAL A 179 5.75 -2.41 -27.39
C VAL A 179 4.32 -1.97 -27.75
N LEU A 180 3.99 -1.85 -29.04
CA LEU A 180 2.64 -1.50 -29.50
C LEU A 180 1.58 -2.51 -29.02
N THR A 181 1.89 -3.79 -28.99
CA THR A 181 0.96 -4.83 -28.51
C THR A 181 0.72 -4.79 -27.00
N VAL A 182 1.67 -4.28 -26.21
CA VAL A 182 1.51 -4.15 -24.75
C VAL A 182 0.58 -2.98 -24.37
N TYR A 183 0.44 -1.98 -25.24
CA TYR A 183 -0.42 -0.81 -25.03
C TYR A 183 -1.85 -0.96 -25.58
N THR A 184 -2.12 -2.00 -26.37
CA THR A 184 -3.44 -2.33 -26.95
C THR A 184 -4.15 -3.42 -26.18
#